data_AF-A0A5C4V5T4-F1
#
_entry.id   AF-A0A5C4V5T4-F1
#
_cell.length_a   1.000
_cell.length_b   1.000
_cell.length_c   1.000
_cell.angle_alpha   90.00
_cell.angle_beta   90.00
_cell.angle_gamma   90.00
#
_symmetry.space_group_name_H-M   'P 1'
#
loop_
_entity.id
_entity.type
_entity.pdbx_description
1 polymer ?
#
loop_
_entity_poly.entity_id
_entity_poly.type
_entity_poly.pdbx_seq_one_letter_code
_entity_poly.pdbx_strand_id
1 'polypeptide(L)' 'MDNEPTIKLAVTLGIGLANAERSDVIDTGIPVSEWNALTSEQQEERVHEEWKEWIWEYVDGGGSVVDE' A
#
# COMPACT_ATOMS: atom_id res chain seq x y z
N MET A 1 -5.32 26.81 -8.49
CA MET A 1 -4.65 25.56 -8.84
C MET A 1 -5.69 24.50 -8.58
N ASP A 2 -6.32 23.98 -9.63
CA ASP A 2 -7.22 22.86 -9.51
C ASP A 2 -6.40 21.67 -9.01
N ASN A 3 -6.66 21.23 -7.78
CA ASN A 3 -6.03 20.01 -7.27
C ASN A 3 -6.62 18.86 -8.08
N GLU A 4 -5.81 18.27 -8.95
CA GLU A 4 -6.19 17.08 -9.71
C GLU A 4 -6.61 15.97 -8.72
N PRO A 5 -7.71 15.24 -8.97
CA PRO A 5 -8.12 14.18 -8.08
C PRO A 5 -7.07 13.06 -8.06
N THR A 6 -6.83 12.51 -6.88
CA THR A 6 -5.95 11.37 -6.64
C THR A 6 -6.75 10.11 -6.36
N ILE A 7 -6.14 8.94 -6.58
CA ILE A 7 -6.78 7.67 -6.27
C ILE A 7 -6.70 7.35 -4.77
N LYS A 8 -7.67 6.57 -4.30
CA LYS A 8 -7.68 6.05 -2.93
C LYS A 8 -7.65 4.53 -2.96
N LEU A 9 -6.90 3.93 -2.04
CA LEU A 9 -6.78 2.49 -1.90
C LEU A 9 -7.38 2.03 -0.58
N ALA A 10 -8.23 1.00 -0.65
CA ALA A 10 -8.65 0.26 0.53
C ALA A 10 -7.58 -0.79 0.83
N VAL A 11 -6.97 -0.71 2.01
CA VAL A 11 -5.84 -1.54 2.42
C VAL A 11 -6.17 -2.30 3.70
N THR A 12 -5.65 -3.53 3.80
CA THR A 12 -5.79 -4.38 4.99
C THR A 12 -4.45 -5.03 5.33
N LEU A 13 -4.14 -5.12 6.62
CA LEU A 13 -2.98 -5.83 7.18
C LEU A 13 -3.46 -6.80 8.25
N GLY A 14 -3.06 -8.07 8.14
CA GLY A 14 -3.29 -9.08 9.17
C GLY A 14 -1.99 -9.81 9.50
N ILE A 15 -1.79 -10.13 10.78
CA ILE A 15 -0.55 -10.79 11.28
C ILE A 15 -0.75 -12.29 11.59
N GLY A 16 -1.81 -12.90 11.08
CA GLY A 16 -2.11 -14.33 11.28
C GLY A 16 -2.69 -14.69 12.66
N LEU A 17 -2.89 -13.72 13.55
CA LEU A 17 -3.63 -13.89 14.80
C LEU A 17 -5.12 -13.55 14.57
N ALA A 18 -6.03 -14.38 15.07
CA ALA A 18 -7.47 -14.17 14.92
C ALA A 18 -7.89 -12.79 15.48
N ASN A 19 -8.65 -12.04 14.68
CA ASN A 19 -9.10 -10.67 14.96
C ASN A 19 -7.99 -9.60 15.06
N ALA A 20 -6.74 -9.93 14.72
CA ALA A 20 -5.66 -8.96 14.59
C ALA A 20 -5.55 -8.51 13.13
N GLU A 21 -6.53 -7.70 12.71
CA GLU A 21 -6.52 -7.01 11.41
C GLU A 21 -6.49 -5.50 11.62
N ARG A 22 -5.90 -4.79 10.65
CA ARG A 22 -6.03 -3.36 10.49
C ARG A 22 -6.49 -3.08 9.07
N SER A 23 -7.51 -2.25 8.92
CA SER A 23 -8.05 -1.85 7.61
C SER A 23 -8.16 -0.33 7.55
N ASP A 24 -7.85 0.25 6.40
CA ASP A 24 -7.86 1.70 6.19
C ASP A 24 -8.15 2.07 4.72
N VAL A 25 -8.43 3.35 4.47
CA VAL A 25 -8.49 3.93 3.13
C VAL A 25 -7.46 5.05 3.03
N ILE A 26 -6.40 4.80 2.27
CA ILE A 26 -5.30 5.74 2.06
C ILE A 26 -5.46 6.52 0.76
N ASP A 27 -5.03 7.77 0.77
CA ASP A 27 -4.83 8.58 -0.43
C ASP A 27 -3.39 8.38 -0.90
N THR A 28 -3.19 7.91 -2.13
CA THR A 28 -1.85 7.59 -2.64
C THR A 28 -1.11 8.81 -3.15
N GLY A 29 -1.80 9.95 -3.31
CA GLY A 29 -1.26 11.11 -4.01
C GLY A 29 -1.07 10.91 -5.51
N ILE A 30 -1.36 9.72 -6.07
CA ILE A 30 -1.23 9.44 -7.50
C ILE A 30 -2.44 10.05 -8.23
N PRO A 31 -2.21 10.94 -9.20
CA PRO A 31 -3.31 11.51 -9.96
C PRO A 31 -4.10 10.47 -10.76
N VAL A 32 -5.41 10.67 -10.86
CA VAL A 32 -6.30 9.78 -11.62
C VAL A 32 -5.91 9.69 -13.10
N SER A 33 -5.37 10.76 -13.68
CA SER A 33 -4.90 10.78 -15.06
C SER A 33 -3.71 9.84 -15.28
N GLU A 34 -2.72 9.88 -14.38
CA GLU A 34 -1.57 8.97 -14.38
C GLU A 34 -2.01 7.52 -14.14
N TRP A 35 -2.90 7.29 -13.17
CA TRP A 35 -3.45 5.96 -12.89
C TRP A 35 -4.09 5.31 -14.11
N ASN A 36 -4.91 6.07 -14.85
CA ASN A 36 -5.62 5.59 -16.03
C ASN A 36 -4.70 5.36 -17.25
N ALA A 37 -3.47 5.87 -17.23
CA ALA A 37 -2.48 5.63 -18.27
C ALA A 37 -1.72 4.32 -18.08
N LEU A 38 -1.77 3.72 -16.88
CA LEU A 38 -1.12 2.46 -16.55
C LEU A 38 -1.90 1.26 -17.10
N THR A 39 -1.16 0.19 -17.43
CA THR A 39 -1.78 -1.13 -17.68
C THR A 39 -2.28 -1.76 -16.37
N SER A 40 -3.15 -2.76 -16.46
CA SER A 40 -3.62 -3.50 -15.28
C SER A 40 -2.48 -4.09 -14.45
N GLU A 41 -1.45 -4.64 -15.11
CA GLU A 41 -0.27 -5.20 -14.42
C GLU A 41 0.51 -4.13 -13.64
N GLN A 42 0.69 -2.95 -14.25
CA GLN A 42 1.35 -1.81 -13.59
C GLN A 42 0.52 -1.25 -12.44
N GLN A 43 -0.81 -1.23 -12.58
CA GLN A 43 -1.70 -0.82 -11.50
C GLN A 43 -1.60 -1.78 -10.31
N GLU A 44 -1.58 -3.09 -10.55
CA GLU A 44 -1.43 -4.10 -9.50
C GLU A 44 -0.09 -3.97 -8.76
N GLU A 45 1.01 -3.78 -9.51
CA GLU A 45 2.33 -3.52 -8.93
C GLU A 45 2.30 -2.26 -8.07
N ARG A 46 1.69 -1.18 -8.57
CA ARG A 46 1.60 0.08 -7.85
C ARG A 46 0.75 -0.02 -6.58
N VAL A 47 -0.39 -0.72 -6.61
CA VAL A 47 -1.17 -1.00 -5.39
C VAL A 47 -0.33 -1.74 -4.35
N HIS A 48 0.48 -2.71 -4.79
CA HIS A 48 1.33 -3.49 -3.90
C HIS A 48 2.43 -2.63 -3.26
N GLU A 49 3.02 -1.69 -4.01
CA GLU A 49 4.00 -0.74 -3.48
C GLU A 49 3.39 0.19 -2.42
N GLU A 50 2.26 0.83 -2.74
CA GLU A 50 1.56 1.74 -1.81
C GLU A 50 1.10 1.00 -0.55
N TRP A 51 0.61 -0.23 -0.70
CA TRP A 51 0.27 -1.10 0.43
C TRP A 51 1.51 -1.44 1.27
N LYS A 52 2.65 -1.76 0.64
CA LYS A 52 3.92 -2.05 1.33
C LYS A 52 4.40 -0.85 2.14
N GLU A 53 4.34 0.35 1.59
CA GLU A 53 4.72 1.56 2.30
C GLU A 53 3.82 1.79 3.52
N TRP A 54 2.51 1.62 3.35
CA TRP A 54 1.54 1.74 4.44
C TRP A 54 1.77 0.70 5.57
N ILE A 55 2.07 -0.57 5.25
CA ILE A 55 2.29 -1.59 6.30
C ILE A 55 3.54 -1.29 7.14
N TRP A 56 4.55 -0.61 6.59
CA TRP A 56 5.77 -0.28 7.34
C TRP A 56 5.53 0.73 8.46
N GLU A 57 4.41 1.46 8.44
CA GLU A 57 4.00 2.30 9.57
C GLU A 57 3.50 1.48 10.78
N TYR A 58 3.17 0.20 10.57
CA TYR A 58 2.53 -0.67 11.57
C TYR A 58 3.31 -1.92 11.92
N VAL A 59 4.20 -2.36 11.04
CA VAL A 59 5.07 -3.51 11.26
C VAL A 59 6.43 -3.00 11.72
N ASP A 60 6.68 -3.10 13.02
CA ASP A 60 8.04 -3.04 13.56
C ASP A 60 8.57 -4.47 13.65
N GLY A 61 9.59 -4.78 12.85
CA GLY A 61 10.10 -6.13 12.70
C GLY A 61 11.49 -6.12 12.06
N GLY A 62 12.34 -7.04 12.49
CA GLY A 62 13.69 -7.18 11.96
C GLY A 62 14.08 -8.65 11.87
N GLY A 63 14.94 -8.96 10.91
CA GLY A 63 15.64 -10.22 10.84
C GLY A 63 17.08 -10.02 11.28
N SER A 64 17.66 -11.03 11.93
CA SER A 64 19.11 -11.13 12.09
C SER A 64 19.58 -12.34 11.30
N VAL A 65 20.75 -12.22 10.67
CA VAL A 65 21.42 -13.39 10.08
C VAL A 65 21.78 -14.33 11.21
N VAL A 66 21.33 -15.58 11.11
CA VAL A 66 21.67 -16.64 12.07
C VAL A 66 22.76 -17.50 11.41
N ASP A 67 23.99 -17.01 11.50
CA ASP A 67 25.27 -17.60 11.07
C ASP A 67 25.51 -17.89 9.57
N GLU A 68 26.81 -17.88 9.21
CA GLU A 68 27.43 -18.05 7.88
C GLU A 68 27.43 -19.49 7.35
#